data_AF-S5PVN9-F1
#
_entry.id   AF-S5PVN9-F1
#
_cell.length_a   1.000
_cell.length_b   1.000
_cell.length_c   1.000
_cell.angle_alpha   90.00
_cell.angle_beta   90.00
_cell.angle_gamma   90.00
#
_symmetry.space_group_name_H-M   'P 1'
#
loop_
_entity.id
_entity.type
_entity.pdbx_description
1 polymer ?
#
loop_
_entity_poly.entity_id
_entity_poly.type
_entity_poly.pdbx_seq_one_letter_code
_entity_poly.pdbx_strand_id
1 'polypeptide(L)'
;MEVCIVKPDRIFFKEEADELLLPTNTGYIGILKDHAPLVTGLDNGVLGVRQGTTWRFLALLGGFGVIKEGRVNILCRDIQDASEINLEEAEQLAATAKESMTKSDSKKGYIENQLKFDRETARVAAAKMYKESAGGSPVFGN
;
A
#
# COMPACT_ATOMS: atom_id res chain seq x y z
N MET A 1 -0.64 -19.37 -1.24
CA MET A 1 -1.86 -18.83 -0.64
C MET A 1 -2.60 -18.03 -1.70
N GLU A 2 -3.92 -18.09 -1.75
CA GLU A 2 -4.67 -17.26 -2.72
C GLU A 2 -4.78 -15.83 -2.17
N VAL A 3 -4.36 -14.84 -2.95
CA VAL A 3 -4.47 -13.42 -2.59
C VAL A 3 -5.48 -12.77 -3.52
N CYS A 4 -6.56 -12.26 -2.93
CA CYS A 4 -7.61 -11.54 -3.63
C CYS A 4 -7.65 -10.10 -3.12
N ILE A 5 -7.40 -9.14 -4.00
CA ILE A 5 -7.50 -7.71 -3.72
C ILE A 5 -8.72 -7.17 -4.44
N VAL A 6 -9.62 -6.62 -3.64
CA VAL A 6 -10.92 -6.13 -4.08
C VAL A 6 -10.99 -4.63 -3.81
N LYS A 7 -11.25 -3.88 -4.88
CA LYS A 7 -11.73 -2.51 -4.79
C LYS A 7 -13.26 -2.51 -4.84
N PRO A 8 -13.94 -1.46 -4.33
CA PRO A 8 -15.40 -1.37 -4.37
C PRO A 8 -16.00 -1.50 -5.78
N ASP A 9 -15.22 -1.16 -6.81
CA ASP A 9 -15.62 -1.17 -8.22
C ASP A 9 -15.31 -2.50 -8.93
N ARG A 10 -14.18 -3.16 -8.61
CA ARG A 10 -13.74 -4.41 -9.25
C ARG A 10 -12.73 -5.19 -8.42
N ILE A 11 -12.58 -6.46 -8.76
CA ILE A 11 -11.43 -7.27 -8.32
C ILE A 11 -10.20 -6.75 -9.08
N PHE A 12 -9.21 -6.26 -8.35
CA PHE A 12 -7.99 -5.69 -8.93
C PHE A 12 -6.92 -6.76 -9.15
N PHE A 13 -6.79 -7.69 -8.21
CA PHE A 13 -5.75 -8.72 -8.24
C PHE A 13 -6.31 -10.01 -7.66
N LYS A 14 -6.11 -11.12 -8.35
CA LYS A 14 -6.48 -12.45 -7.86
C LYS A 14 -5.49 -13.47 -8.38
N GLU A 15 -4.43 -13.71 -7.61
CA GLU A 15 -3.37 -14.66 -7.96
C GLU A 15 -2.88 -15.37 -6.70
N GLU A 16 -2.09 -16.43 -6.89
CA GLU A 16 -1.41 -17.09 -5.79
C GLU A 16 -0.13 -16.34 -5.41
N ALA A 17 0.18 -16.29 -4.11
CA ALA A 17 1.42 -15.74 -3.58
C ALA A 17 2.05 -16.70 -2.56
N ASP A 18 3.36 -16.59 -2.38
CA ASP A 18 4.11 -17.34 -1.37
C ASP A 18 4.21 -16.57 -0.06
N GLU A 19 4.50 -15.27 -0.17
CA GLU A 19 4.60 -14.33 0.95
C GLU A 19 3.90 -13.02 0.61
N LEU A 20 3.36 -12.39 1.64
CA LEU A 20 2.65 -11.12 1.54
C LEU A 20 3.11 -10.17 2.64
N LEU A 21 3.52 -8.96 2.28
CA LEU A 21 3.86 -7.89 3.21
C LEU A 21 2.73 -6.87 3.22
N LEU A 22 2.10 -6.70 4.38
CA LEU A 22 0.95 -5.82 4.58
C LEU A 22 1.34 -4.63 5.47
N PRO A 23 1.01 -3.39 5.06
CA PRO A 23 1.08 -2.23 5.94
C PRO A 23 -0.13 -2.20 6.87
N THR A 24 0.08 -2.41 8.15
CA THR A 24 -0.94 -2.26 9.20
C THR A 24 -0.72 -0.99 10.00
N ASN A 25 -1.72 -0.58 10.78
CA ASN A 25 -1.63 0.59 11.65
C ASN A 25 -0.47 0.48 12.67
N THR A 26 -0.11 -0.75 13.07
CA THR A 26 1.01 -1.00 14.00
C THR A 26 2.36 -1.24 13.31
N GLY A 27 2.44 -1.11 11.98
CA GLY A 27 3.65 -1.37 11.19
C GLY A 27 3.46 -2.44 10.13
N TYR A 28 4.56 -3.01 9.63
CA TYR A 28 4.51 -4.03 8.58
C TYR A 28 4.38 -5.44 9.16
N ILE A 29 3.48 -6.24 8.60
CA ILE A 29 3.36 -7.67 8.91
C ILE A 29 3.65 -8.51 7.68
N GLY A 30 4.39 -9.59 7.87
CA GLY A 30 4.64 -10.61 6.85
C GLY A 30 3.73 -11.81 7.07
N ILE A 31 2.99 -12.20 6.04
CA ILE A 31 2.10 -13.35 6.04
C ILE A 31 2.68 -14.40 5.12
N LEU A 32 2.90 -15.59 5.66
CA LEU A 32 3.36 -16.78 4.95
C LEU A 32 2.22 -17.80 4.77
N LYS A 33 2.52 -18.89 4.07
CA LYS A 33 1.61 -20.04 3.95
C LYS A 33 1.26 -20.57 5.36
N ASP A 34 0.02 -21.03 5.51
CA ASP A 34 -0.51 -21.58 6.77
C ASP A 34 -0.51 -20.61 7.97
N HIS A 35 -0.59 -19.31 7.71
CA HIS A 35 -0.80 -18.32 8.76
C HIS A 35 -2.16 -18.48 9.44
N ALA A 36 -2.21 -18.22 10.76
CA ALA A 36 -3.44 -18.25 11.54
C ALA A 36 -4.48 -17.23 11.00
N PRO A 37 -5.79 -17.49 11.14
CA PRO A 37 -6.80 -16.53 10.74
C PRO A 37 -6.63 -15.20 11.48
N LEU A 38 -6.58 -14.10 10.72
CA LEU A 38 -6.33 -12.77 11.25
C LEU A 38 -7.18 -11.76 10.47
N VAL A 39 -7.78 -10.82 11.20
CA VAL A 39 -8.43 -9.65 10.62
C VAL A 39 -7.66 -8.42 11.08
N THR A 40 -7.20 -7.62 10.14
CA THR A 40 -6.40 -6.42 10.42
C THR A 40 -6.84 -5.24 9.59
N GLY A 41 -6.72 -4.04 10.17
CA GLY A 41 -6.85 -2.78 9.44
C GLY A 41 -5.55 -2.45 8.73
N LEU A 42 -5.66 -2.10 7.45
CA LEU A 42 -4.52 -1.71 6.62
C LEU A 42 -4.48 -0.19 6.52
N ASP A 43 -3.28 0.37 6.63
CA ASP A 43 -3.05 1.81 6.46
C ASP A 43 -2.56 2.11 5.04
N ASN A 44 -2.40 3.40 4.73
CA ASN A 44 -1.80 3.86 3.49
C ASN A 44 -0.33 3.44 3.45
N GLY A 45 0.06 2.65 2.46
CA GLY A 45 1.43 2.15 2.39
C GLY A 45 1.69 1.25 1.20
N VAL A 46 2.81 0.52 1.26
CA VAL A 46 3.24 -0.37 0.19
C VAL A 46 2.87 -1.81 0.56
N LEU A 47 2.08 -2.43 -0.30
CA LEU A 47 1.83 -3.87 -0.27
C LEU A 47 2.89 -4.58 -1.11
N GLY A 48 3.58 -5.56 -0.53
CA GLY A 48 4.51 -6.42 -1.24
C GLY A 48 3.92 -7.81 -1.44
N VAL A 49 3.81 -8.27 -2.68
CA VAL A 49 3.40 -9.64 -3.01
C VAL A 49 4.61 -10.38 -3.57
N ARG A 50 5.00 -11.50 -2.96
CA ARG A 50 6.07 -12.35 -3.47
C ARG A 50 5.51 -13.60 -4.15
N GLN A 51 5.93 -13.81 -5.39
CA GLN A 51 5.63 -14.99 -6.20
C GLN A 51 6.94 -15.62 -6.64
N GLY A 52 7.35 -16.71 -5.99
CA GLY A 52 8.66 -17.32 -6.22
C GLY A 52 9.81 -16.33 -5.96
N THR A 53 10.49 -15.94 -7.03
CA THR A 53 11.63 -14.99 -7.00
C THR A 53 11.25 -13.55 -7.31
N THR A 54 10.01 -13.29 -7.75
CA THR A 54 9.57 -11.96 -8.16
C THR A 54 8.78 -11.28 -7.05
N TRP A 55 9.11 -10.02 -6.80
CA TRP A 55 8.33 -9.14 -5.94
C TRP A 55 7.49 -8.19 -6.78
N ARG A 56 6.20 -8.07 -6.45
CA ARG A 56 5.30 -7.05 -6.98
C ARG A 56 4.93 -6.08 -5.86
N PHE A 57 5.10 -4.79 -6.12
CA PHE A 57 4.75 -3.73 -5.17
C PHE A 57 3.49 -3.03 -5.64
N LEU A 58 2.53 -2.87 -4.74
CA LEU A 58 1.29 -2.15 -4.98
C LEU A 58 1.15 -1.04 -3.94
N ALA A 59 0.79 0.16 -4.37
CA ALA A 59 0.43 1.25 -3.47
C ALA A 59 -1.00 1.03 -2.96
N LEU A 60 -1.14 0.74 -1.67
CA LEU A 60 -2.41 0.51 -1.01
C LEU A 60 -2.89 1.79 -0.33
N LEU A 61 -4.15 2.14 -0.56
CA LEU A 61 -4.81 3.32 0.00
C LEU A 61 -5.81 2.93 1.07
N GLY A 62 -5.28 2.35 2.15
CA GLY A 62 -6.01 1.88 3.31
C GLY A 62 -7.03 0.78 3.00
N GLY A 63 -7.46 0.09 4.05
CA GLY A 63 -8.45 -0.98 3.88
C GLY A 63 -8.51 -1.96 5.04
N PHE A 64 -8.97 -3.17 4.72
CA PHE A 64 -9.06 -4.30 5.64
C PHE A 64 -8.47 -5.53 4.98
N GLY A 65 -7.61 -6.23 5.72
CA GLY A 65 -7.08 -7.53 5.36
C GLY A 65 -7.77 -8.61 6.18
N VAL A 66 -8.36 -9.59 5.52
CA VAL A 66 -8.97 -10.78 6.13
C VAL A 66 -8.21 -12.00 5.65
N ILE A 67 -7.48 -12.63 6.58
CA ILE A 67 -6.77 -13.89 6.35
C ILE A 67 -7.58 -15.02 6.97
N LYS A 68 -7.95 -16.01 6.17
CA LYS A 68 -8.68 -17.19 6.62
C LYS A 68 -8.36 -18.38 5.75
N GLU A 69 -8.03 -19.52 6.38
CA GLU A 69 -7.86 -20.82 5.71
C GLU A 69 -6.91 -20.75 4.47
N GLY A 70 -5.78 -20.05 4.60
CA GLY A 70 -4.81 -19.91 3.51
C GLY A 70 -5.26 -19.00 2.36
N ARG A 71 -6.32 -18.21 2.55
CA ARG A 71 -6.79 -17.17 1.64
C ARG A 71 -6.64 -15.80 2.28
N VAL A 72 -6.12 -14.85 1.54
CA VAL A 72 -5.98 -13.45 1.96
C VAL A 72 -6.88 -12.59 1.09
N ASN A 73 -7.90 -12.01 1.71
CA ASN A 73 -8.80 -11.05 1.07
C ASN A 73 -8.48 -9.65 1.56
N ILE A 74 -8.09 -8.77 0.64
CA ILE A 74 -7.81 -7.37 0.92
C ILE A 74 -8.92 -6.53 0.31
N LEU A 75 -9.63 -5.80 1.16
CA LEU A 75 -10.66 -4.85 0.79
C LEU A 75 -10.07 -3.46 0.96
N CYS A 76 -9.73 -2.78 -0.14
CA CYS A 76 -9.09 -1.47 -0.11
C CYS A 76 -9.95 -0.41 -0.78
N ARG A 77 -9.83 0.85 -0.35
CA ARG A 77 -10.54 1.96 -1.02
C ARG A 77 -10.01 2.18 -2.42
N ASP A 78 -8.69 2.23 -2.54
CA ASP A 78 -7.97 2.36 -3.79
C ASP A 78 -6.67 1.55 -3.74
N ILE A 79 -6.19 1.14 -4.90
CA ILE A 79 -4.92 0.44 -5.08
C ILE A 79 -4.38 0.76 -6.47
N GLN A 80 -3.07 1.01 -6.53
CA GLN A 80 -2.36 1.29 -7.77
C GLN A 80 -1.14 0.38 -7.85
N ASP A 81 -0.82 -0.07 -9.06
CA ASP A 81 0.41 -0.80 -9.29
C ASP A 81 1.59 0.18 -9.26
N ALA A 82 2.67 -0.17 -8.55
CA ALA A 82 3.83 0.72 -8.46
C ALA A 82 4.48 1.00 -9.82
N SER A 83 4.30 0.12 -10.79
CA SER A 83 4.78 0.31 -12.17
C SER A 83 4.06 1.42 -12.94
N GLU A 84 2.81 1.73 -12.58
CA GLU A 84 1.99 2.78 -13.21
C GLU A 84 2.18 4.16 -12.55
N ILE A 85 2.87 4.22 -11.41
CA ILE A 85 3.03 5.46 -10.64
C ILE A 85 4.20 6.27 -11.18
N ASN A 86 3.90 7.49 -11.64
CA ASN A 86 4.94 8.48 -11.94
C ASN A 86 5.45 9.11 -10.64
N LEU A 87 6.72 8.83 -10.31
CA LEU A 87 7.37 9.28 -9.09
C LEU A 87 7.43 10.81 -9.00
N GLU A 88 7.75 11.51 -10.10
CA GLU A 88 7.89 12.97 -10.10
C GLU A 88 6.55 13.66 -9.84
N GLU A 89 5.48 13.15 -10.47
CA GLU A 89 4.13 13.67 -10.28
C GLU A 89 3.66 13.44 -8.83
N ALA A 90 3.89 12.24 -8.29
CA ALA A 90 3.51 11.92 -6.92
C ALA A 90 4.27 12.77 -5.88
N GLU A 91 5.55 13.07 -6.11
CA GLU A 91 6.34 13.94 -5.24
C GLU A 91 5.86 15.41 -5.30
N GLN A 92 5.52 15.91 -6.48
CA GLN A 92 4.95 17.25 -6.63
C GLN A 92 3.60 17.39 -5.93
N LEU A 93 2.73 16.38 -6.06
CA LEU A 93 1.43 16.35 -5.38
C LEU A 93 1.59 16.27 -3.86
N ALA A 94 2.52 15.45 -3.36
CA ALA A 94 2.85 15.37 -1.94
C ALA A 94 3.38 16.71 -1.41
N ALA A 95 4.28 17.38 -2.14
CA ALA A 95 4.80 18.69 -1.75
C ALA A 95 3.69 19.76 -1.71
N THR A 96 2.82 19.78 -2.72
CA THR A 96 1.68 20.71 -2.79
C THR A 96 0.67 20.46 -1.66
N ALA A 97 0.39 19.20 -1.34
CA ALA A 97 -0.47 18.84 -0.22
C ALA A 97 0.13 19.28 1.13
N LYS A 98 1.44 19.11 1.31
CA LYS A 98 2.17 19.57 2.51
C LYS A 98 2.13 21.08 2.67
N GLU A 99 2.33 21.84 1.59
CA GLU A 99 2.20 23.29 1.62
C GLU A 99 0.77 23.75 1.90
N SER A 100 -0.22 23.05 1.34
CA SER A 100 -1.64 23.36 1.55
C SER A 100 -2.04 23.11 3.01
N MET A 101 -1.42 22.11 3.64
CA MET A 101 -1.61 21.78 5.05
C MET A 101 -1.04 22.85 5.99
N THR A 102 0.14 23.42 5.69
CA THR A 102 0.73 24.48 6.53
C THR A 102 0.03 25.83 6.37
N LYS A 103 -0.58 26.09 5.20
CA LYS A 103 -1.32 27.33 4.91
C LYS A 103 -2.79 27.30 5.35
N SER A 104 -3.31 26.18 5.85
CA SER A 104 -4.74 26.08 6.20
C SER A 104 -5.04 26.56 7.62
N ASP A 105 -5.78 27.67 7.75
CA ASP A 105 -6.22 28.23 9.05
C ASP A 105 -7.39 27.45 9.70
N SER A 106 -8.03 26.54 8.97
CA SER A 106 -9.19 25.79 9.44
C SER A 106 -8.85 24.34 9.75
N LYS A 107 -9.28 23.84 10.92
CA LYS A 107 -9.07 22.45 11.38
C LYS A 107 -9.55 21.40 10.37
N LYS A 108 -10.65 21.69 9.65
CA LYS A 108 -11.18 20.81 8.59
C LYS A 108 -10.25 20.75 7.37
N GLY A 109 -9.74 21.90 6.92
CA GLY A 109 -8.82 21.98 5.78
C GLY A 109 -7.48 21.30 6.08
N TYR A 110 -6.99 21.43 7.31
CA TYR A 110 -5.78 20.73 7.76
C TYR A 110 -5.94 19.21 7.65
N ILE A 111 -7.06 18.65 8.16
CA ILE A 111 -7.33 17.20 8.12
C ILE A 111 -7.44 16.69 6.68
N GLU A 112 -8.16 17.40 5.81
CA GLU A 112 -8.30 17.01 4.40
C GLU A 112 -6.95 17.03 3.65
N ASN A 113 -6.11 18.03 3.92
CA ASN A 113 -4.78 18.12 3.32
C ASN A 113 -3.80 17.09 3.88
N GLN A 114 -3.91 16.75 5.17
CA GLN A 114 -3.14 15.65 5.78
C GLN A 114 -3.49 14.32 5.11
N LEU A 115 -4.78 14.00 4.93
CA LEU A 115 -5.20 12.77 4.26
C LEU A 115 -4.69 12.67 2.81
N LYS A 116 -4.67 13.80 2.09
CA LYS A 116 -4.07 13.87 0.75
C LYS A 116 -2.56 13.65 0.80
N PHE A 117 -1.87 14.26 1.75
CA PHE A 117 -0.44 14.07 1.95
C PHE A 117 -0.10 12.60 2.23
N ASP A 118 -0.84 11.95 3.14
CA ASP A 118 -0.63 10.55 3.48
C ASP A 118 -0.84 9.62 2.28
N ARG A 119 -1.87 9.92 1.46
CA ARG A 119 -2.14 9.23 0.20
C ARG A 119 -0.98 9.33 -0.78
N GLU A 120 -0.51 10.55 -1.07
CA GLU A 120 0.55 10.74 -2.05
C GLU A 120 1.90 10.21 -1.54
N THR A 121 2.16 10.30 -0.24
CA THR A 121 3.36 9.73 0.39
C THR A 121 3.41 8.21 0.20
N ALA A 122 2.29 7.51 0.34
CA ALA A 122 2.21 6.08 0.07
C ALA A 122 2.51 5.74 -1.41
N ARG A 123 2.05 6.56 -2.35
CA ARG A 123 2.34 6.39 -3.79
C ARG A 123 3.81 6.62 -4.10
N VAL A 124 4.41 7.66 -3.53
CA VAL A 124 5.85 7.95 -3.65
C VAL A 124 6.68 6.79 -3.09
N ALA A 125 6.32 6.28 -1.90
CA ALA A 125 7.00 5.15 -1.28
C ALA A 125 6.95 3.91 -2.18
N ALA A 126 5.78 3.56 -2.72
CA ALA A 126 5.63 2.43 -3.63
C ALA A 126 6.48 2.58 -4.90
N ALA A 127 6.48 3.77 -5.52
CA ALA A 127 7.26 4.04 -6.71
C ALA A 127 8.79 4.00 -6.46
N LYS A 128 9.24 4.49 -5.31
CA LYS A 128 10.65 4.40 -4.88
C LYS A 128 11.07 2.95 -4.68
N MET A 129 10.28 2.17 -3.95
CA MET A 129 10.56 0.76 -3.70
C MET A 129 10.57 -0.06 -5.00
N TYR A 130 9.69 0.25 -5.96
CA TYR A 130 9.72 -0.39 -7.28
C TYR A 130 11.03 -0.08 -8.04
N LYS A 131 11.45 1.19 -8.09
CA LYS A 131 12.73 1.58 -8.72
C LYS A 131 13.94 0.94 -8.04
N GLU A 132 13.94 0.84 -6.71
CA GLU A 132 15.01 0.19 -5.94
C GLU A 132 15.01 -1.34 -6.11
N SER A 133 13.84 -1.96 -6.23
CA SER A 133 13.71 -3.40 -6.43
C SER A 133 14.22 -3.91 -7.78
N ALA A 134 14.42 -3.01 -8.75
CA ALA A 134 15.15 -3.30 -9.98
C ALA A 134 16.64 -3.65 -9.73
N GLY A 135 17.16 -3.47 -8.50
CA GLY A 135 18.53 -3.79 -8.09
C GLY A 135 18.69 -4.77 -6.92
N GLY A 136 17.61 -5.28 -6.31
CA GLY A 136 17.69 -6.20 -5.16
C GLY A 136 16.56 -6.03 -4.14
N SER A 137 16.44 -6.97 -3.18
CA SER A 137 15.36 -7.03 -2.19
C SER A 137 15.06 -5.68 -1.53
N PRO A 138 13.79 -5.30 -1.35
CA PRO A 138 13.45 -3.98 -0.83
C PRO A 138 13.82 -3.86 0.64
N VAL A 139 14.40 -2.71 0.99
CA VAL A 139 14.62 -2.32 2.38
C VAL A 139 13.37 -1.58 2.86
N PHE A 140 12.55 -2.24 3.66
CA PHE A 140 11.40 -1.61 4.31
C PHE A 140 11.90 -0.84 5.54
N GLY A 141 12.12 0.47 5.38
CA GLY A 141 12.31 1.42 6.48
C GLY A 141 13.74 1.96 6.66
N ASN A 142 13.82 3.29 6.73
CA ASN A 142 14.28 4.01 7.92
C ASN A 142 13.49 5.34 8.02
#